data_AF-A0A970QMJ5-F1
#
_entry.id   AF-A0A970QMJ5-F1
#
_cell.length_a   1.000
_cell.length_b   1.000
_cell.length_c   1.000
_cell.angle_alpha   90.00
_cell.angle_beta   90.00
_cell.angle_gamma   90.00
#
_symmetry.space_group_name_H-M   'P 1'
#
loop_
_entity.id
_entity.type
_entity.pdbx_description
1 polymer ?
#
loop_
_entity_poly.entity_id
_entity_poly.type
_entity_poly.pdbx_seq_one_letter_code
_entity_poly.pdbx_strand_id
1 'polypeptide(L)' 'FLQAMLFAAGSGLGWWLAISALAAIREKMARNKLPRGLAGPGIAFIITGLMALAFIGFSGVFAVQ' A
#
# COMPACT_ATOMS: atom_id res chain seq x y z
N PHE A 1 12.21 24.38 11.21
CA PHE A 1 10.74 24.47 11.02
C PHE A 1 10.32 24.01 9.62
N LEU A 2 10.81 24.63 8.54
CA LEU A 2 10.45 24.26 7.16
C LEU A 2 10.73 22.79 6.79
N GLN A 3 11.88 22.25 7.22
CA GLN A 3 12.22 20.83 7.03
C GLN A 3 11.23 19.88 7.72
N ALA A 4 10.73 20.24 8.92
CA ALA A 4 9.75 19.44 9.64
C ALA A 4 8.38 19.47 8.94
N MET A 5 7.98 20.62 8.36
CA MET A 5 6.76 20.72 7.56
C MET A 5 6.85 19.87 6.28
N LEU A 6 8.00 19.90 5.60
CA LEU A 6 8.24 19.08 4.40
C LEU A 6 8.26 17.58 4.73
N PHE A 7 8.89 17.19 5.83
CA PHE A 7 8.86 15.81 6.32
C PHE A 7 7.43 15.36 6.65
N ALA A 8 6.68 16.16 7.41
CA ALA A 8 5.30 15.84 7.75
C ALA A 8 4.40 15.76 6.51
N ALA A 9 4.57 16.66 5.55
CA ALA A 9 3.83 16.63 4.28
C ALA A 9 4.19 15.39 3.45
N GLY A 10 5.48 15.05 3.32
CA GLY A 10 5.94 13.87 2.61
C GLY A 10 5.47 12.56 3.24
N SER A 11 5.60 12.43 4.57
CA SER A 11 5.14 11.26 5.32
C SER A 11 3.60 11.12 5.29
N GLY A 12 2.87 12.24 5.38
CA GLY A 12 1.41 12.25 5.27
C GLY A 12 0.92 11.83 3.88
N LEU A 13 1.55 12.34 2.83
CA LEU A 13 1.24 11.95 1.45
C LEU A 13 1.52 10.47 1.21
N GLY A 14 2.64 9.94 1.70
CA GLY A 14 2.97 8.52 1.58
C GLY A 14 1.94 7.61 2.26
N TRP A 15 1.50 7.98 3.47
CA TRP A 15 0.49 7.21 4.21
C TRP A 15 -0.89 7.26 3.52
N TRP A 16 -1.31 8.43 3.03
CA TRP A 16 -2.55 8.56 2.28
C TRP A 16 -2.54 7.73 0.98
N LEU A 17 -1.41 7.71 0.28
CA LEU A 17 -1.23 6.92 -0.94
C LEU A 17 -1.27 5.41 -0.63
N ALA A 18 -0.70 4.97 0.49
CA ALA A 18 -0.77 3.58 0.94
C ALA A 18 -2.21 3.12 1.22
N ILE A 19 -3.02 3.94 1.91
CA ILE A 19 -4.41 3.60 2.23
C ILE A 19 -5.29 3.59 0.97
N SER A 20 -5.14 4.57 0.10
CA SER A 20 -5.92 4.63 -1.14
C SER A 20 -5.60 3.44 -2.06
N ALA A 21 -4.33 3.05 -2.18
CA ALA A 21 -3.93 1.84 -2.90
C ALA A 21 -4.56 0.57 -2.30
N LEU A 22 -4.50 0.41 -0.97
CA LEU A 22 -5.10 -0.74 -0.29
C LEU A 22 -6.61 -0.82 -0.51
N ALA A 23 -7.30 0.32 -0.43
CA ALA A 23 -8.74 0.43 -0.68
C ALA A 23 -9.09 0.05 -2.13
N ALA A 24 -8.35 0.57 -3.10
CA ALA A 24 -8.56 0.27 -4.52
C ALA A 24 -8.38 -1.24 -4.83
N ILE A 25 -7.35 -1.87 -4.25
CA ILE A 25 -7.14 -3.31 -4.43
C ILE A 25 -8.29 -4.10 -3.79
N ARG A 26 -8.74 -3.71 -2.58
CA ARG A 26 -9.89 -4.33 -1.90
C ARG A 26 -11.18 -4.22 -2.72
N GLU A 27 -11.45 -3.07 -3.30
CA GLU A 27 -12.66 -2.85 -4.11
C GLU A 27 -12.61 -3.69 -5.39
N LYS A 28 -11.46 -3.75 -6.07
CA LYS A 28 -11.26 -4.58 -7.26
C LYS A 28 -11.41 -6.07 -6.95
N MET A 29 -10.92 -6.51 -5.79
CA MET A 29 -11.06 -7.88 -5.30
C MET A 29 -12.53 -8.23 -5.04
N ALA A 30 -13.28 -7.32 -4.42
CA ALA A 30 -14.70 -7.51 -4.08
C ALA A 30 -15.61 -7.52 -5.33
N ARG A 31 -15.27 -6.77 -6.39
CA ARG A 31 -15.99 -6.80 -7.67
C ARG A 31 -15.77 -8.09 -8.47
N ASN A 32 -14.64 -8.75 -8.29
CA ASN A 32 -14.35 -9.99 -8.99
C ASN A 32 -14.99 -11.19 -8.27
N LYS A 33 -15.45 -12.20 -9.02
CA LYS A 33 -15.99 -13.45 -8.44
C LYS A 33 -14.86 -14.21 -7.76
N LEU A 34 -14.65 -13.97 -6.46
CA LEU A 34 -13.69 -14.70 -5.65
C LEU A 34 -14.21 -16.13 -5.38
N PRO A 35 -13.42 -17.19 -5.68
CA PRO A 35 -13.82 -18.55 -5.38
C PRO A 35 -14.02 -18.72 -3.87
N ARG A 36 -15.08 -19.46 -3.47
CA ARG A 36 -15.60 -19.55 -2.09
C ARG A 36 -14.57 -19.95 -1.01
N GLY A 37 -13.44 -20.55 -1.38
CA GLY A 37 -12.34 -20.90 -0.45
C GLY A 37 -11.29 -19.80 -0.24
N LEU A 38 -11.23 -18.78 -1.10
CA LEU A 38 -10.29 -17.65 -1.01
C LEU A 38 -10.97 -16.34 -0.60
N ALA A 39 -12.30 -16.28 -0.66
CA ALA A 39 -13.11 -15.17 -0.18
C ALA A 39 -13.04 -15.09 1.36
N GLY A 40 -12.11 -14.28 1.88
CA GLY A 40 -11.91 -14.17 3.31
C GLY A 40 -10.60 -13.46 3.69
N PRO A 41 -10.16 -13.58 4.96
CA PRO A 41 -8.97 -12.89 5.46
C PRO A 41 -7.67 -13.33 4.78
N GLY A 42 -7.59 -14.55 4.24
CA GLY A 42 -6.38 -15.06 3.58
C GLY A 42 -5.95 -14.24 2.36
N ILE A 43 -6.89 -13.88 1.47
CA ILE A 43 -6.59 -13.01 0.32
C ILE A 43 -6.12 -11.62 0.77
N ALA A 44 -6.68 -11.09 1.86
CA ALA A 44 -6.28 -9.78 2.38
C ALA A 44 -4.81 -9.80 2.85
N PHE A 45 -4.35 -10.89 3.47
CA PHE A 45 -2.94 -11.06 3.84
C PHE A 45 -2.02 -11.15 2.61
N ILE A 46 -2.42 -11.90 1.58
CA ILE A 46 -1.64 -12.00 0.33
C ILE A 46 -1.53 -10.63 -0.34
N ILE A 47 -2.64 -9.89 -0.45
CA ILE A 47 -2.65 -8.53 -1.00
C ILE A 47 -1.73 -7.61 -0.19
N THR A 48 -1.80 -7.67 1.14
CA THR A 48 -0.99 -6.82 2.02
C THR A 48 0.50 -7.16 1.86
N GLY A 49 0.85 -8.44 1.74
CA GLY A 49 2.21 -8.88 1.45
C GLY A 49 2.71 -8.43 0.07
N LEU A 50 1.87 -8.52 -0.96
CA LEU A 50 2.20 -8.03 -2.31
C LEU A 50 2.37 -6.50 -2.33
N MET A 51 1.54 -5.79 -1.57
CA MET A 51 1.64 -4.33 -1.41
C MET A 51 2.94 -3.95 -0.70
N ALA A 52 3.33 -4.69 0.36
CA ALA A 52 4.61 -4.49 1.02
C ALA A 52 5.79 -4.69 0.07
N LEU A 53 5.76 -5.71 -0.80
CA LEU A 53 6.78 -5.91 -1.84
C LEU A 53 6.85 -4.73 -2.82
N ALA A 54 5.71 -4.16 -3.23
CA ALA A 54 5.68 -2.97 -4.06
C ALA A 54 6.29 -1.75 -3.36
N PHE A 55 6.03 -1.56 -2.06
CA PHE A 55 6.66 -0.50 -1.26
C PHE A 55 8.16 -0.71 -1.07
N ILE A 56 8.63 -1.95 -0.92
CA ILE A 56 10.06 -2.28 -0.87
C ILE A 56 10.74 -1.95 -2.21
N GLY A 57 10.06 -2.12 -3.35
CA GLY A 57 10.57 -1.68 -4.65
C GLY A 57 10.91 -0.17 -4.70
N PHE A 58 10.18 0.66 -3.95
CA PHE A 58 10.48 2.10 -3.84
C PHE A 58 11.67 2.42 -2.93
N SER A 59 12.11 1.50 -2.05
CA SER A 59 13.26 1.75 -1.16
C SER A 59 14.58 1.89 -1.91
N GLY A 60 14.67 1.44 -3.16
CA GLY A 60 15.85 1.61 -4.02
C GLY A 60 15.92 2.95 -4.77
N VAL A 61 14.85 3.76 -4.74
CA VAL A 61 14.78 5.04 -5.49
C VAL A 61 15.63 6.13 -4.83
N PHE A 62 15.85 6.03 -3.52
CA PHE A 62 16.75 6.90 -2.78
C PHE A 62 18.02 6.13 -2.44
N ALA A 63 18.98 6.09 -3.37
CA ALA A 63 20.37 5.80 -3.04
C ALA A 63 20.89 6.94 -2.15
N VAL A 64 20.58 6.86 -0.86
CA VAL A 64 21.24 7.64 0.17
C VAL A 64 22.61 7.00 0.34
N GLN A 65 23.62 7.61 -0.28
CA GLN A 65 24.99 7.54 0.24
C GLN A 65 25.02 8.16 1.63
#